data_AF-A0A2H0WHW3-F1
#
_entry.id   AF-A0A2H0WHW3-F1
#
_cell.length_a   1.000
_cell.length_b   1.000
_cell.length_c   1.000
_cell.angle_alpha   90.00
_cell.angle_beta   90.00
_cell.angle_gamma   90.00
#
_symmetry.space_group_name_H-M   'P 1'
#
loop_
_entity.id
_entity.type
_entity.pdbx_description
1 polymer ?
#
loop_
_entity_poly.entity_id
_entity_poly.type
_entity_poly.pdbx_seq_one_letter_code
_entity_poly.pdbx_strand_id
1 'polypeptide(L)'
;MKLSRMQMLIPVLAIAMTMSACGRKNDDSATSVTAARGARSGDASGLTGMSTQNYTQGQAFVVSNDPNFSEIVKVLASATVNPQEIGVTDNQRGVVLAGVVRYNPNTGTLVPTNSMLILEITDSNVSGDIPPILIKVPATQLQANGNNVQLTFADSYGSIRIVGAVSGNTFSGSVSFQNNQAGYMGQTSGTLGTFNIPFNSFFTSY
;
A
#
# COMPACT_ATOMS: atom_id res chain seq x y z
N MET A 1 -54.21 22.89 28.38
CA MET A 1 -54.15 21.67 29.21
C MET A 1 -52.73 21.11 29.15
N LYS A 2 -52.01 21.18 30.28
CA LYS A 2 -50.66 20.63 30.49
C LYS A 2 -50.80 19.37 31.33
N LEU A 3 -50.36 18.23 30.81
CA LEU A 3 -50.16 16.96 31.52
C LEU A 3 -49.27 16.10 30.63
N SER A 4 -48.29 15.32 31.07
CA SER A 4 -47.43 15.30 32.25
C SER A 4 -46.34 14.31 31.82
N ARG A 5 -45.06 14.71 31.86
CA ARG A 5 -43.95 13.83 31.45
C ARG A 5 -43.73 12.79 32.55
N MET A 6 -43.97 11.52 32.25
CA MET A 6 -43.67 10.41 33.14
C MET A 6 -42.20 10.01 32.95
N GLN A 7 -41.32 10.61 33.75
CA GLN A 7 -39.95 10.15 33.94
C GLN A 7 -39.99 8.87 34.79
N MET A 8 -39.64 7.73 34.19
CA MET A 8 -39.44 6.48 34.91
C MET A 8 -37.94 6.27 35.08
N LEU A 9 -37.47 6.48 36.32
CA LEU A 9 -36.19 5.97 36.82
C LEU A 9 -36.22 4.45 36.79
N ILE A 10 -35.19 3.82 36.23
CA ILE A 10 -34.89 2.40 36.48
C ILE A 10 -33.39 2.28 36.83
N PRO A 11 -33.06 1.53 37.89
CA PRO A 11 -31.85 1.69 38.68
C PRO A 11 -30.57 1.12 38.07
N VAL A 12 -29.46 1.72 38.54
CA VAL A 12 -28.06 1.32 38.40
C VAL A 12 -27.87 -0.13 38.83
N LEU A 13 -27.41 -0.97 37.91
CA LEU A 13 -26.90 -2.30 38.20
C LEU A 13 -25.37 -2.28 38.05
N ALA A 14 -24.68 -2.32 39.20
CA ALA A 14 -23.24 -2.43 39.29
C ALA A 14 -22.79 -3.83 38.87
N ILE A 15 -22.04 -3.94 37.77
CA ILE A 15 -21.37 -5.17 37.36
C ILE A 15 -19.93 -5.12 37.85
N ALA A 16 -19.58 -6.15 38.61
CA ALA A 16 -18.33 -6.36 39.31
C ALA A 16 -17.10 -6.30 38.38
N MET A 17 -16.07 -5.58 38.84
CA MET A 17 -14.72 -5.65 38.29
C MET A 17 -14.11 -7.00 38.67
N THR A 18 -14.12 -7.96 37.75
CA THR A 18 -13.25 -9.13 37.84
C THR A 18 -11.96 -8.79 37.11
N MET A 19 -10.89 -8.56 37.88
CA MET A 19 -9.54 -8.46 37.36
C MET A 19 -9.06 -9.85 36.96
N SER A 20 -9.29 -10.24 35.71
CA SER A 20 -8.51 -11.27 35.04
C SER A 20 -7.16 -10.67 34.67
N ALA A 21 -6.23 -10.73 35.62
CA ALA A 21 -4.80 -10.60 35.39
C ALA A 21 -4.34 -11.79 34.52
N CYS A 22 -4.49 -11.68 33.20
CA CYS A 22 -3.72 -12.53 32.30
C CYS A 22 -2.28 -12.05 32.35
N GLY A 23 -1.46 -12.85 33.04
CA GLY A 23 -0.02 -12.65 33.15
C GLY A 23 0.60 -12.45 31.78
N ARG A 24 1.44 -11.41 31.68
CA ARG A 24 2.44 -11.30 30.63
C ARG A 24 3.33 -12.53 30.68
N LYS A 25 3.05 -13.50 29.81
CA LYS A 25 4.10 -14.38 29.33
C LYS A 25 4.82 -13.58 28.27
N ASN A 26 6.00 -13.08 28.64
CA ASN A 26 7.01 -12.60 27.70
C ASN A 26 7.46 -13.82 26.89
N ASP A 27 6.62 -14.24 25.95
CA ASP A 27 7.09 -15.06 24.85
C ASP A 27 7.68 -14.06 23.86
N ASP A 28 8.97 -14.22 23.65
CA ASP A 28 9.77 -13.47 22.70
C ASP A 28 8.92 -13.06 21.51
N SER A 29 8.77 -11.75 21.32
CA SER A 29 8.41 -11.22 20.02
C SER A 29 9.58 -11.52 19.10
N ALA A 30 9.71 -12.78 18.70
CA ALA A 30 10.23 -13.15 17.42
C ALA A 30 9.27 -12.50 16.43
N THR A 31 9.49 -11.21 16.20
CA THR A 31 9.08 -10.51 15.01
C THR A 31 9.53 -11.44 13.90
N SER A 32 8.62 -12.22 13.32
CA SER A 32 8.95 -12.99 12.12
C SER A 32 9.16 -11.91 11.08
N VAL A 33 10.42 -11.49 10.95
CA VAL A 33 10.85 -10.71 9.82
C VAL A 33 10.75 -11.68 8.67
N THR A 34 9.58 -11.73 8.03
CA THR A 34 9.45 -12.34 6.71
C THR A 34 10.39 -11.51 5.84
N ALA A 35 11.62 -12.00 5.68
CA ALA A 35 12.70 -11.27 5.04
C ALA A 35 12.32 -11.10 3.57
N ALA A 36 11.85 -9.92 3.17
CA ALA A 36 11.47 -9.64 1.79
C ALA A 36 12.62 -9.97 0.83
N ARG A 37 12.34 -10.73 -0.23
CA ARG A 37 13.34 -11.08 -1.24
C ARG A 37 13.59 -9.87 -2.16
N GLY A 38 14.84 -9.47 -2.30
CA GLY A 38 15.26 -8.40 -3.24
C GLY A 38 14.52 -7.08 -3.05
N ALA A 39 14.35 -6.65 -1.81
CA ALA A 39 13.66 -5.41 -1.47
C ALA A 39 14.31 -4.21 -2.19
N ARG A 40 13.51 -3.52 -3.01
CA ARG A 40 13.85 -2.22 -3.61
C ARG A 40 13.39 -1.13 -2.66
N SER A 41 14.28 -0.25 -2.24
CA SER A 41 13.91 0.94 -1.48
C SER A 41 14.59 2.16 -2.08
N GLY A 42 13.79 3.13 -2.51
CA GLY A 42 14.30 4.48 -2.75
C GLY A 42 14.81 5.10 -1.45
N ASP A 43 15.74 6.04 -1.58
CA ASP A 43 16.36 6.77 -0.46
C ASP A 43 15.31 7.69 0.20
N ALA A 44 14.52 7.11 1.12
CA ALA A 44 13.40 7.76 1.78
C ALA A 44 13.85 8.53 3.03
N SER A 45 14.91 9.33 2.90
CA SER A 45 15.61 10.07 3.98
C SER A 45 14.72 11.02 4.83
N GLY A 46 13.42 11.12 4.58
CA GLY A 46 12.45 11.89 5.37
C GLY A 46 11.34 11.06 6.05
N LEU A 47 11.30 9.74 5.85
CA LEU A 47 10.20 8.87 6.34
C LEU A 47 10.52 8.20 7.69
N THR A 48 11.19 8.91 8.61
CA THR A 48 11.45 8.40 9.97
C THR A 48 10.13 8.15 10.70
N GLY A 49 9.65 6.90 10.69
CA GLY A 49 8.40 6.48 11.34
C GLY A 49 7.52 5.53 10.52
N MET A 50 7.75 5.39 9.21
CA MET A 50 7.02 4.42 8.38
C MET A 50 7.71 3.06 8.39
N SER A 51 7.52 2.31 9.48
CA SER A 51 7.92 0.90 9.55
C SER A 51 7.16 0.05 8.53
N THR A 52 7.85 -0.91 7.91
CA THR A 52 7.28 -1.92 7.01
C THR A 52 6.12 -2.72 7.57
N GLN A 53 5.97 -2.70 8.90
CA GLN A 53 5.08 -3.58 9.65
C GLN A 53 3.68 -2.96 9.87
N ASN A 54 3.43 -1.73 9.43
CA ASN A 54 2.18 -0.99 9.73
C ASN A 54 1.37 -0.56 8.48
N TYR A 55 1.45 -1.28 7.35
CA TYR A 55 0.63 -0.99 6.15
C TYR A 55 -0.78 -1.58 6.21
N THR A 56 -1.34 -1.76 7.40
CA THR A 56 -2.71 -2.28 7.56
C THR A 56 -3.78 -1.32 7.02
N GLN A 57 -3.40 -0.10 6.63
CA GLN A 57 -4.26 0.89 6.03
C GLN A 57 -3.72 1.27 4.64
N GLY A 58 -4.63 1.39 3.67
CA GLY A 58 -4.28 1.90 2.36
C GLY A 58 -3.75 0.86 1.39
N GLN A 59 -4.32 -0.34 1.39
CA GLN A 59 -3.95 -1.41 0.45
C GLN A 59 -5.09 -1.80 -0.50
N ALA A 60 -4.72 -2.19 -1.72
CA ALA A 60 -5.61 -2.76 -2.72
C ALA A 60 -4.84 -3.73 -3.63
N PHE A 61 -5.51 -4.77 -4.11
CA PHE A 61 -4.95 -5.60 -5.17
C PHE A 61 -4.95 -4.83 -6.49
N VAL A 62 -3.88 -5.01 -7.27
CA VAL A 62 -3.82 -4.57 -8.66
C VAL A 62 -4.34 -5.71 -9.53
N VAL A 63 -5.39 -5.42 -10.29
CA VAL A 63 -6.07 -6.38 -11.17
C VAL A 63 -5.67 -6.11 -12.61
N SER A 64 -5.20 -7.14 -13.30
CA SER A 64 -4.79 -7.07 -14.70
C SER A 64 -5.56 -8.05 -15.58
N ASN A 65 -5.95 -7.57 -16.76
CA ASN A 65 -6.49 -8.41 -17.83
C ASN A 65 -5.43 -8.75 -18.89
N ASP A 66 -4.18 -8.34 -18.69
CA ASP A 66 -3.10 -8.62 -19.64
C ASP A 66 -2.67 -10.10 -19.53
N PRO A 67 -2.70 -10.90 -20.61
CA PRO A 67 -2.26 -12.29 -20.58
C PRO A 67 -0.75 -12.42 -20.27
N ASN A 68 0.04 -11.36 -20.45
CA ASN A 68 1.46 -11.31 -20.15
C ASN A 68 1.75 -10.67 -18.79
N PHE A 69 0.76 -10.54 -17.90
CA PHE A 69 0.92 -9.88 -16.60
C PHE A 69 2.12 -10.38 -15.80
N SER A 70 2.33 -11.70 -15.74
CA SER A 70 3.47 -12.26 -15.02
C SER A 70 4.82 -11.80 -15.58
N GLU A 71 4.94 -11.62 -16.90
CA GLU A 71 6.16 -11.09 -17.52
C GLU A 71 6.33 -9.59 -17.23
N ILE A 72 5.23 -8.83 -17.27
CA ILE A 72 5.22 -7.41 -16.91
C ILE A 72 5.73 -7.20 -15.47
N VAL A 73 5.28 -8.05 -14.53
CA VAL A 73 5.72 -8.01 -13.13
C VAL A 73 7.19 -8.37 -12.98
N LYS A 74 7.68 -9.36 -13.75
CA LYS A 74 9.11 -9.70 -13.79
C LYS A 74 9.95 -8.53 -14.27
N VAL A 75 9.49 -7.81 -15.29
CA VAL A 75 10.16 -6.61 -15.80
C VAL A 75 10.19 -5.50 -14.75
N LEU A 76 9.09 -5.27 -14.03
CA LEU A 76 9.05 -4.31 -12.91
C LEU A 76 10.07 -4.65 -11.81
N ALA A 77 10.12 -5.92 -11.40
CA ALA A 77 10.98 -6.40 -10.32
C ALA A 77 12.44 -6.65 -10.75
N SER A 78 12.72 -6.69 -12.06
CA SER A 78 14.04 -6.97 -12.64
C SER A 78 15.15 -6.01 -12.19
N ALA A 79 14.77 -4.84 -11.67
CA ALA A 79 15.69 -3.88 -11.08
C ALA A 79 16.37 -4.40 -9.79
N THR A 80 15.76 -5.35 -9.08
CA THR A 80 16.27 -5.84 -7.78
C THR A 80 16.28 -7.35 -7.61
N VAL A 81 15.51 -8.09 -8.40
CA VAL A 81 15.47 -9.56 -8.39
C VAL A 81 15.71 -10.07 -9.81
N ASN A 82 16.49 -11.14 -9.95
CA ASN A 82 16.66 -11.78 -11.25
C ASN A 82 15.29 -12.29 -11.76
N PRO A 83 14.82 -11.89 -12.96
CA PRO A 83 13.52 -12.33 -13.49
C PRO A 83 13.31 -13.85 -13.53
N GLN A 84 14.39 -14.63 -13.62
CA GLN A 84 14.34 -16.10 -13.62
C GLN A 84 13.99 -16.69 -12.24
N GLU A 85 14.22 -15.95 -11.17
CA GLU A 85 13.89 -16.34 -9.79
C GLU A 85 12.44 -16.03 -9.42
N ILE A 86 11.74 -15.27 -10.27
CA ILE A 86 10.35 -14.88 -10.07
C ILE A 86 9.46 -15.93 -10.75
N GLY A 87 8.54 -16.49 -9.96
CA GLY A 87 7.57 -17.47 -10.41
C GLY A 87 6.46 -16.87 -11.29
N VAL A 88 5.31 -17.55 -11.34
CA VAL A 88 4.11 -17.00 -11.98
C VAL A 88 3.37 -16.13 -10.98
N THR A 89 3.04 -14.90 -11.39
CA THR A 89 2.28 -13.94 -10.60
C THR A 89 0.80 -13.99 -10.98
N ASP A 90 -0.08 -14.14 -10.00
CA ASP A 90 -1.54 -14.13 -10.20
C ASP A 90 -2.04 -12.74 -10.61
N ASN A 91 -2.83 -12.65 -11.67
CA ASN A 91 -3.27 -11.38 -12.26
C ASN A 91 -4.34 -10.63 -11.45
N GLN A 92 -4.90 -11.24 -10.40
CA GLN A 92 -5.89 -10.61 -9.53
C GLN A 92 -5.36 -10.31 -8.13
N ARG A 93 -4.35 -11.06 -7.67
CA ARG A 93 -3.87 -11.04 -6.28
C ARG A 93 -2.36 -11.03 -6.12
N GLY A 94 -1.60 -11.20 -7.20
CA GLY A 94 -0.15 -11.31 -7.14
C GLY A 94 0.57 -9.97 -6.97
N VAL A 95 -0.13 -8.84 -7.06
CA VAL A 95 0.41 -7.52 -6.74
C VAL A 95 -0.53 -6.78 -5.81
N VAL A 96 -0.03 -6.40 -4.64
CA VAL A 96 -0.71 -5.50 -3.70
C VAL A 96 -0.06 -4.13 -3.81
N LEU A 97 -0.90 -3.13 -4.05
CA LEU A 97 -0.55 -1.72 -3.94
C LEU A 97 -0.89 -1.26 -2.53
N ALA A 98 0.10 -0.72 -1.82
CA ALA A 98 -0.07 -0.10 -0.52
C ALA A 98 0.66 1.25 -0.48
N GLY A 99 0.21 2.19 0.34
CA GLY A 99 0.94 3.44 0.45
C GLY A 99 0.23 4.50 1.26
N VAL A 100 0.89 5.65 1.36
CA VAL A 100 0.32 6.84 1.96
C VAL A 100 0.58 8.04 1.07
N VAL A 101 -0.47 8.79 0.79
CA VAL A 101 -0.40 10.08 0.14
C VAL A 101 -0.85 11.13 1.15
N ARG A 102 0.08 11.99 1.52
CA ARG A 102 -0.17 13.07 2.47
C ARG A 102 -0.77 14.26 1.75
N TYR A 103 -1.72 14.93 2.39
CA TYR A 103 -2.24 16.22 1.93
C TYR A 103 -2.35 17.21 3.09
N ASN A 104 -2.20 18.49 2.80
CA ASN A 104 -2.40 19.55 3.77
C ASN A 104 -3.90 19.84 3.89
N PRO A 105 -4.52 19.66 5.07
CA PRO A 105 -5.96 19.84 5.23
C PRO A 105 -6.43 21.30 5.05
N ASN A 106 -5.53 22.27 5.23
CA ASN A 106 -5.84 23.70 5.10
C ASN A 106 -5.89 24.16 3.64
N THR A 107 -5.06 23.57 2.78
CA THR A 107 -4.93 23.98 1.37
C THR A 107 -5.47 22.94 0.38
N GLY A 108 -5.73 21.71 0.83
CA GLY A 108 -6.09 20.58 -0.02
C GLY A 108 -4.96 20.09 -0.93
N THR A 109 -3.73 20.59 -0.77
CA THR A 109 -2.60 20.26 -1.64
C THR A 109 -1.91 18.98 -1.18
N LEU A 110 -1.55 18.11 -2.13
CA LEU A 110 -0.77 16.89 -1.86
C LEU A 110 0.68 17.24 -1.48
N VAL A 111 1.29 16.47 -0.58
CA VAL A 111 2.62 16.72 0.01
C VAL A 111 3.57 15.57 -0.33
N PRO A 112 4.44 15.72 -1.35
CA PRO A 112 5.34 14.65 -1.80
C PRO A 112 6.31 14.16 -0.72
N THR A 113 6.90 15.06 0.05
CA THR A 113 7.97 14.75 1.03
C THR A 113 7.63 13.63 2.00
N ASN A 114 6.35 13.48 2.35
CA ASN A 114 5.87 12.51 3.34
C ASN A 114 4.94 11.46 2.73
N SER A 115 4.99 11.30 1.41
CA SER A 115 4.19 10.34 0.66
C SER A 115 5.08 9.23 0.10
N MET A 116 4.58 8.00 0.13
CA MET A 116 5.31 6.82 -0.33
C MET A 116 4.35 5.78 -0.89
N LEU A 117 4.81 5.06 -1.89
CA LEU A 117 4.14 3.90 -2.47
C LEU A 117 4.95 2.64 -2.20
N ILE A 118 4.23 1.54 -2.01
CA ILE A 118 4.75 0.21 -1.82
C ILE A 118 4.00 -0.73 -2.74
N LEU A 119 4.74 -1.53 -3.48
CA LEU A 119 4.23 -2.68 -4.19
C LEU A 119 4.76 -3.93 -3.51
N GLU A 120 3.85 -4.81 -3.11
CA GLU A 120 4.16 -6.16 -2.67
C GLU A 120 3.81 -7.11 -3.80
N ILE A 121 4.78 -7.91 -4.23
CA ILE A 121 4.64 -8.86 -5.32
C ILE A 121 4.77 -10.27 -4.74
N THR A 122 3.73 -11.07 -4.93
CA THR A 122 3.67 -12.47 -4.54
C THR A 122 3.66 -13.33 -5.81
N ASP A 123 4.61 -14.26 -5.89
CA ASP A 123 4.71 -15.23 -6.98
C ASP A 123 4.52 -16.65 -6.47
N SER A 124 4.32 -17.59 -7.39
CA SER A 124 4.08 -19.01 -7.09
C SER A 124 5.34 -19.88 -7.20
N ASN A 125 6.56 -19.31 -7.08
CA ASN A 125 7.76 -20.12 -7.26
C ASN A 125 7.88 -21.22 -6.17
N VAL A 126 8.49 -22.34 -6.56
CA VAL A 126 8.22 -23.71 -6.10
C VAL A 126 8.33 -23.96 -4.57
N SER A 127 7.31 -24.61 -3.99
CA SER A 127 7.38 -25.50 -2.80
C SER A 127 7.75 -24.94 -1.41
N GLY A 128 7.55 -23.65 -1.13
CA GLY A 128 7.70 -23.11 0.24
C GLY A 128 7.05 -21.74 0.47
N ASP A 129 7.09 -21.27 1.72
CA ASP A 129 6.70 -19.89 2.09
C ASP A 129 7.74 -18.91 1.55
N ILE A 130 7.58 -18.51 0.28
CA ILE A 130 8.45 -17.52 -0.35
C ILE A 130 8.06 -16.13 0.16
N PRO A 131 9.02 -15.36 0.72
CA PRO A 131 8.73 -14.00 1.12
C PRO A 131 8.47 -13.12 -0.10
N PRO A 132 7.52 -12.17 -0.01
CA PRO A 132 7.18 -11.33 -1.14
C PRO A 132 8.34 -10.40 -1.54
N ILE A 133 8.32 -9.96 -2.79
CA ILE A 133 9.21 -8.91 -3.28
C ILE A 133 8.57 -7.57 -2.92
N LEU A 134 9.33 -6.71 -2.23
CA LEU A 134 8.86 -5.39 -1.84
C LEU A 134 9.54 -4.30 -2.65
N ILE A 135 8.75 -3.43 -3.28
CA ILE A 135 9.22 -2.23 -3.96
C ILE A 135 8.67 -1.02 -3.23
N LYS A 136 9.55 -0.22 -2.62
CA LYS A 136 9.19 1.01 -1.91
C LYS A 136 9.79 2.22 -2.63
N VAL A 137 8.93 3.16 -3.00
CA VAL A 137 9.35 4.34 -3.77
C VAL A 137 8.74 5.62 -3.17
N PRO A 138 9.54 6.66 -2.93
CA PRO A 138 9.04 7.94 -2.45
C PRO A 138 8.27 8.69 -3.54
N ALA A 139 7.33 9.52 -3.15
CA ALA A 139 6.63 10.41 -4.07
C ALA A 139 7.56 11.50 -4.61
N THR A 140 7.50 11.73 -5.92
CA THR A 140 8.24 12.81 -6.59
C THR A 140 7.32 13.89 -7.12
N GLN A 141 6.14 13.52 -7.63
CA GLN A 141 5.16 14.45 -8.16
C GLN A 141 3.75 13.99 -7.82
N LEU A 142 2.98 14.86 -7.17
CA LEU A 142 1.60 14.58 -6.79
C LEU A 142 0.73 15.73 -7.26
N GLN A 143 -0.31 15.41 -8.04
CA GLN A 143 -1.24 16.39 -8.59
C GLN A 143 -2.67 15.91 -8.41
N ALA A 144 -3.54 16.83 -8.00
CA ALA A 144 -4.98 16.63 -7.97
C ALA A 144 -5.65 17.79 -8.71
N ASN A 145 -6.61 17.49 -9.56
CA ASN A 145 -7.44 18.47 -10.26
C ASN A 145 -8.90 18.02 -10.19
N GLY A 146 -9.64 18.63 -9.26
CA GLY A 146 -10.96 18.16 -8.87
C GLY A 146 -10.88 16.73 -8.35
N ASN A 147 -11.65 15.83 -8.97
CA ASN A 147 -11.66 14.41 -8.60
C ASN A 147 -10.52 13.61 -9.24
N ASN A 148 -9.78 14.16 -10.22
CA ASN A 148 -8.72 13.42 -10.91
C ASN A 148 -7.40 13.57 -10.16
N VAL A 149 -6.68 12.45 -9.98
CA VAL A 149 -5.42 12.39 -9.24
C VAL A 149 -4.35 11.72 -10.09
N GLN A 150 -3.18 12.34 -10.13
CA GLN A 150 -1.98 11.82 -10.79
C GLN A 150 -0.82 11.82 -9.81
N LEU A 151 -0.29 10.64 -9.52
CA LEU A 151 0.78 10.44 -8.55
C LEU A 151 1.95 9.76 -9.24
N THR A 152 3.15 10.28 -9.03
CA THR A 152 4.38 9.69 -9.52
C THR A 152 5.30 9.46 -8.33
N PHE A 153 5.78 8.22 -8.23
CA PHE A 153 6.74 7.77 -7.25
C PHE A 153 7.97 7.29 -8.01
N ALA A 154 9.16 7.68 -7.59
CA ALA A 154 10.37 7.34 -8.34
C ALA A 154 11.59 7.21 -7.45
N ASP A 155 12.56 6.46 -7.95
CA ASP A 155 13.88 6.26 -7.36
C ASP A 155 14.94 6.18 -8.46
N SER A 156 16.16 5.73 -8.13
CA SER A 156 17.27 5.55 -9.07
C SER A 156 17.05 4.47 -10.13
N TYR A 157 16.06 3.58 -9.94
CA TYR A 157 15.78 2.47 -10.85
C TYR A 157 14.68 2.82 -11.85
N GLY A 158 13.74 3.69 -11.49
CA GLY A 158 12.63 4.05 -12.37
C GLY A 158 11.51 4.78 -11.66
N SER A 159 10.32 4.77 -12.26
CA SER A 159 9.13 5.40 -11.71
C SER A 159 7.92 4.48 -11.78
N ILE A 160 7.01 4.69 -10.83
CA ILE A 160 5.67 4.11 -10.79
C ILE A 160 4.69 5.28 -10.82
N ARG A 161 3.74 5.23 -11.74
CA ARG A 161 2.73 6.26 -11.95
C ARG A 161 1.34 5.68 -11.67
N ILE A 162 0.58 6.41 -10.88
CA ILE A 162 -0.82 6.13 -10.58
C ILE A 162 -1.66 7.25 -11.18
N VAL A 163 -2.63 6.88 -12.00
CA VAL A 163 -3.63 7.81 -12.54
C VAL A 163 -5.00 7.30 -12.18
N GLY A 164 -5.80 8.11 -11.50
CA GLY A 164 -7.11 7.69 -11.06
C GLY A 164 -8.05 8.85 -10.78
N ALA A 165 -9.23 8.51 -10.27
CA ALA A 165 -10.22 9.45 -9.84
C ALA A 165 -10.79 9.06 -8.47
N VAL A 166 -11.20 10.07 -7.70
CA VAL A 166 -11.92 9.91 -6.45
C VAL A 166 -13.42 10.03 -6.74
N SER A 167 -14.18 9.01 -6.37
CA SER A 167 -15.64 8.99 -6.46
C SER A 167 -16.20 8.52 -5.11
N GLY A 168 -16.86 9.44 -4.41
CA GLY A 168 -17.30 9.19 -3.03
C GLY A 168 -16.10 8.92 -2.11
N ASN A 169 -16.11 7.76 -1.44
CA ASN A 169 -15.01 7.33 -0.56
C ASN A 169 -14.05 6.34 -1.25
N THR A 170 -14.05 6.29 -2.57
CA THR A 170 -13.22 5.35 -3.35
C THR A 170 -12.27 6.12 -4.24
N PHE A 171 -10.99 5.77 -4.17
CA PHE A 171 -9.99 6.12 -5.17
C PHE A 171 -9.78 4.91 -6.07
N SER A 172 -9.93 5.08 -7.38
CA SER A 172 -9.73 3.99 -8.34
C SER A 172 -9.02 4.51 -9.58
N GLY A 173 -8.28 3.64 -10.25
CA GLY A 173 -7.46 4.05 -11.38
C GLY A 173 -6.58 2.94 -11.91
N SER A 174 -5.52 3.33 -12.60
CA SER A 174 -4.49 2.45 -13.15
C SER A 174 -3.12 2.71 -12.54
N VAL A 175 -2.30 1.66 -12.53
CA VAL A 175 -0.90 1.70 -12.13
C VAL A 175 -0.05 1.32 -13.33
N SER A 176 0.92 2.16 -13.65
CA SER A 176 1.93 1.89 -14.67
C SER A 176 3.32 2.15 -14.12
N PHE A 177 4.34 1.64 -14.79
CA PHE A 177 5.72 1.82 -14.40
C PHE A 177 6.62 2.07 -15.61
N GLN A 178 7.77 2.64 -15.32
CA GLN A 178 8.90 2.77 -16.23
C GLN A 178 10.16 2.38 -15.47
N ASN A 179 10.86 1.37 -15.96
CA ASN A 179 12.18 0.98 -15.49
C ASN A 179 13.23 1.69 -16.35
N ASN A 180 14.05 2.52 -15.71
CA ASN A 180 15.09 3.32 -16.36
C ASN A 180 16.46 2.61 -16.35
N GLN A 181 16.61 1.58 -15.53
CA GLN A 181 17.83 0.79 -15.51
C GLN A 181 17.78 -0.21 -16.65
N ALA A 182 18.85 -0.23 -17.45
CA ALA A 182 19.05 -1.20 -18.50
C ALA A 182 19.44 -2.56 -17.89
N GLY A 183 18.53 -3.17 -17.12
CA GLY A 183 18.67 -4.54 -16.63
C GLY A 183 18.63 -5.55 -17.79
N TYR A 184 18.16 -6.77 -17.52
CA TYR A 184 18.11 -7.88 -18.49
C TYR A 184 17.43 -7.53 -19.84
N MET A 185 16.53 -6.53 -19.88
CA MET A 185 15.79 -6.14 -21.08
C MET A 185 15.95 -4.68 -21.52
N GLY A 186 16.87 -3.91 -20.93
CA GLY A 186 17.00 -2.46 -21.24
C GLY A 186 15.92 -1.59 -20.57
N GLN A 187 15.74 -0.37 -21.07
CA GLN A 187 14.69 0.54 -20.59
C GLN A 187 13.32 0.04 -21.04
N THR A 188 12.41 -0.18 -20.09
CA THR A 188 11.11 -0.82 -20.34
C THR A 188 10.00 -0.13 -19.56
N SER A 189 8.77 -0.16 -20.07
CA SER A 189 7.59 0.36 -19.38
C SER A 189 6.40 -0.57 -19.57
N GLY A 190 5.43 -0.48 -18.69
CA GLY A 190 4.23 -1.33 -18.73
C GLY A 190 3.10 -0.82 -17.84
N THR A 191 1.91 -1.35 -18.07
CA THR A 191 0.75 -1.14 -17.17
C THR A 191 0.58 -2.38 -16.32
N LEU A 192 0.58 -2.24 -15.00
CA LEU A 192 0.35 -3.36 -14.09
C LEU A 192 -1.12 -3.75 -14.10
N GLY A 193 -2.01 -2.75 -14.04
CA GLY A 193 -3.44 -3.01 -14.02
C GLY A 193 -4.22 -1.86 -13.40
N THR A 194 -5.40 -2.19 -12.90
CA THR A 194 -6.29 -1.25 -12.21
C THR A 194 -6.41 -1.60 -10.73
N PHE A 195 -6.84 -0.62 -9.93
CA PHE A 195 -7.04 -0.80 -8.50
C PHE A 195 -8.30 -0.05 -8.04
N ASN A 196 -8.76 -0.43 -6.85
CA ASN A 196 -9.83 0.25 -6.13
C ASN A 196 -9.49 0.22 -4.64
N ILE A 197 -9.31 1.40 -4.05
CA ILE A 197 -8.88 1.57 -2.67
C ILE A 197 -9.76 2.61 -1.95
N PRO A 198 -10.12 2.40 -0.67
CA PRO A 198 -10.82 3.42 0.10
C PRO A 198 -9.98 4.69 0.22
N PHE A 199 -10.57 5.85 -0.08
CA PHE A 199 -9.88 7.14 -0.12
C PHE A 199 -9.15 7.43 1.20
N ASN A 200 -9.86 7.37 2.34
CA ASN A 200 -9.30 7.65 3.67
C ASN A 200 -8.21 6.65 4.12
N SER A 201 -8.06 5.53 3.42
CA SER A 201 -7.01 4.56 3.72
C SER A 201 -5.70 4.89 3.01
N PHE A 202 -5.77 5.53 1.84
CA PHE A 202 -4.61 5.86 1.03
C PHE A 202 -4.20 7.33 1.17
N PHE A 203 -5.17 8.24 1.29
CA PHE A 203 -4.95 9.67 1.49
C PHE A 203 -5.13 10.01 2.97
N THR A 204 -4.11 10.64 3.56
CA THR A 204 -4.12 11.02 4.97
C THR A 204 -3.69 12.47 5.13
N SER A 205 -4.24 13.17 6.11
CA SER A 205 -3.78 14.53 6.42
C SER A 205 -2.34 14.49 6.93
N TYR A 206 -1.54 15.47 6.54
CA TYR A 206 -0.22 15.75 7.13
C TYR A 206 -0.36 16.62 8.36
#